data_AF-A0A2N2NLQ9-F1
#
_entry.id   AF-A0A2N2NLQ9-F1
#
_cell.length_a   1.000
_cell.length_b   1.000
_cell.length_c   1.000
_cell.angle_alpha   90.00
_cell.angle_beta   90.00
_cell.angle_gamma   90.00
#
_symmetry.space_group_name_H-M   'P 1'
#
loop_
_entity.id
_entity.type
_entity.pdbx_description
1 polymer ?
#
loop_
_entity_poly.entity_id
_entity_poly.type
_entity_poly.pdbx_seq_one_letter_code
_entity_poly.pdbx_strand_id
1 'polypeptide(L)'
;MLSIGYLVTENKPDSSFRSTYAYQNVTYLVAGEIIKAITDTTWDDFVTQHIFEPLGMQRTTTKLSDLNRLQNYAIPHAWINGRIQSIPYRNHENVGAAAAVNSSVWDWAQYVQMFLNQGEYHGRTIISPQRVKELWTPQTIIPVEPLQPALQKLTPMLNAYGMGWFISDYCGHLIIAHSGGVDGMRTQMSIVPEKMMGFVIFTNIEPGYALSALYYSVLDQILGLEETPWSDIYAKIQTESFQKKADLLNERRQSRKENTTTSLALNHYCGDYHDPKTGLISVYQTGNKLRLSFEHSKCFHAELRHWHQDTFEIVWDDTYIPVGLLTFMINHDGIPDRIQLDQPNLLDVDFTELEIVRFHQKFGRQES
;
A
#
# COMPACT_ATOMS: atom_id res chain seq x y z
N MET A 1 0.37 17.75 4.99
CA MET A 1 -0.37 16.49 4.83
C MET A 1 -1.84 16.86 4.77
N LEU A 2 -2.55 16.35 3.77
CA LEU A 2 -3.95 16.64 3.58
C LEU A 2 -4.76 15.95 4.69
N SER A 3 -5.74 16.66 5.23
CA SER A 3 -6.61 16.11 6.28
C SER A 3 -7.40 14.91 5.74
N ILE A 4 -7.80 13.98 6.61
CA ILE A 4 -8.74 12.89 6.25
C ILE A 4 -9.99 13.48 5.56
N GLY A 5 -10.45 14.65 6.02
CA GLY A 5 -11.53 15.39 5.37
C GLY A 5 -11.25 15.69 3.90
N TYR A 6 -10.06 16.18 3.58
CA TYR A 6 -9.67 16.51 2.21
C TYR A 6 -9.58 15.26 1.31
N LEU A 7 -9.05 14.15 1.81
CA LEU A 7 -8.98 12.88 1.06
C LEU A 7 -10.37 12.28 0.79
N VAL A 8 -11.34 12.51 1.67
CA VAL A 8 -12.70 11.97 1.54
C VAL A 8 -13.61 12.88 0.68
N THR A 9 -13.40 14.20 0.68
CA THR A 9 -14.29 15.14 -0.03
C THR A 9 -13.98 15.33 -1.50
N GLU A 10 -12.73 15.18 -1.91
CA GLU A 10 -12.30 15.48 -3.29
C GLU A 10 -12.34 14.27 -4.24
N ASN A 11 -12.52 13.06 -3.70
CA ASN A 11 -12.57 11.83 -4.51
C ASN A 11 -14.00 11.50 -4.93
N LYS A 12 -14.21 11.39 -6.24
CA LYS A 12 -15.47 10.88 -6.80
C LYS A 12 -15.46 9.34 -6.69
N PRO A 13 -16.58 8.72 -6.27
CA PRO A 13 -16.65 7.28 -6.25
C PRO A 13 -16.74 6.71 -7.67
N ASP A 14 -15.94 5.68 -7.97
CA ASP A 14 -15.94 5.01 -9.28
C ASP A 14 -17.20 4.17 -9.52
N SER A 15 -17.90 3.79 -8.45
CA SER A 15 -19.10 2.97 -8.49
C SER A 15 -20.16 3.50 -7.53
N SER A 16 -21.42 3.11 -7.75
CA SER A 16 -22.49 3.42 -6.79
C SER A 16 -22.26 2.76 -5.43
N PHE A 17 -22.92 3.29 -4.39
CA PHE A 17 -22.76 2.77 -3.03
C PHE A 17 -23.13 1.28 -2.94
N ARG A 18 -22.20 0.47 -2.40
CA ARG A 18 -22.34 -0.99 -2.23
C ARG A 18 -22.53 -1.79 -3.52
N SER A 19 -22.34 -1.22 -4.70
CA SER A 19 -22.45 -1.99 -5.95
C SER A 19 -21.19 -2.77 -6.30
N THR A 20 -20.03 -2.32 -5.82
CA THR A 20 -18.74 -2.88 -6.19
C THR A 20 -17.81 -2.85 -4.99
N TYR A 21 -17.02 -3.91 -4.84
CA TYR A 21 -15.94 -3.94 -3.87
C TYR A 21 -14.78 -3.05 -4.34
N ALA A 22 -14.31 -2.16 -3.46
CA ALA A 22 -13.10 -1.39 -3.64
C ALA A 22 -12.38 -1.32 -2.29
N TYR A 23 -11.15 -1.83 -2.22
CA TYR A 23 -10.36 -1.76 -1.00
C TYR A 23 -9.87 -0.33 -0.78
N GLN A 24 -10.09 0.23 0.41
CA GLN A 24 -9.84 1.64 0.70
C GLN A 24 -9.33 1.82 2.14
N ASN A 25 -8.02 2.05 2.31
CA ASN A 25 -7.41 2.30 3.62
C ASN A 25 -8.01 3.51 4.35
N VAL A 26 -8.41 4.56 3.60
CA VAL A 26 -9.06 5.76 4.16
C VAL A 26 -10.30 5.42 4.99
N THR A 27 -11.06 4.40 4.60
CA THR A 27 -12.27 4.00 5.35
C THR A 27 -11.96 3.42 6.72
N TYR A 28 -10.81 2.77 6.90
CA TYR A 28 -10.33 2.31 8.20
C TYR A 28 -9.84 3.48 9.07
N LEU A 29 -9.34 4.57 8.47
CA LEU A 29 -9.02 5.79 9.22
C LEU A 29 -10.29 6.41 9.80
N VAL A 30 -11.37 6.46 9.01
CA VAL A 30 -12.68 6.90 9.50
C VAL A 30 -13.16 6.01 10.64
N ALA A 31 -12.99 4.68 10.56
CA ALA A 31 -13.30 3.77 11.66
C ALA A 31 -12.49 4.06 12.93
N GLY A 32 -11.21 4.42 12.80
CA GLY A 32 -10.38 4.89 13.91
C GLY A 32 -10.89 6.19 14.54
N GLU A 33 -11.29 7.17 13.73
CA GLU A 33 -11.88 8.43 14.22
C GLU A 33 -13.23 8.21 14.93
N ILE A 34 -14.03 7.23 14.49
CA ILE A 34 -15.27 6.85 15.17
C ILE A 34 -15.01 6.37 16.60
N ILE A 35 -13.93 5.62 16.84
CA ILE A 35 -13.55 5.19 18.20
C ILE A 35 -13.36 6.42 19.08
N LYS A 36 -12.56 7.38 18.62
CA LYS A 36 -12.31 8.63 19.37
C LYS A 36 -13.58 9.43 19.61
N ALA A 37 -14.43 9.56 18.60
CA ALA A 37 -15.68 10.31 18.71
C ALA A 37 -16.66 9.73 19.74
N ILE A 38 -16.63 8.41 19.96
CA ILE A 38 -17.54 7.71 20.89
C ILE A 38 -16.94 7.56 22.28
N THR A 39 -15.63 7.32 22.37
CA THR A 39 -14.96 6.89 23.61
C THR A 39 -14.08 7.96 24.25
N ASP A 40 -13.81 9.05 23.54
CA ASP A 40 -12.84 10.09 23.91
C ASP A 40 -11.40 9.56 24.16
N THR A 41 -11.09 8.37 23.64
CA THR A 41 -9.73 7.80 23.64
C THR A 41 -9.15 7.75 22.23
N THR A 42 -7.83 7.79 22.12
CA THR A 42 -7.18 7.62 20.81
C THR A 42 -7.36 6.18 20.32
N TRP A 43 -7.32 5.97 19.00
CA TRP A 43 -7.32 4.62 18.44
C TRP A 43 -6.18 3.77 19.00
N ASP A 44 -4.97 4.35 19.12
CA ASP A 44 -3.78 3.69 19.67
C ASP A 44 -4.00 3.17 21.11
N ASP A 45 -4.56 4.01 21.96
CA ASP A 45 -4.82 3.65 23.36
C ASP A 45 -5.95 2.63 23.44
N PHE A 46 -6.99 2.78 22.62
CA PHE A 46 -8.12 1.87 22.58
C PHE A 46 -7.70 0.45 22.19
N VAL A 47 -6.97 0.28 21.09
CA VAL A 47 -6.53 -1.06 20.68
C VAL A 47 -5.54 -1.69 21.67
N THR A 48 -4.68 -0.87 22.29
CA THR A 48 -3.79 -1.33 23.34
C THR A 48 -4.57 -1.89 24.53
N GLN A 49 -5.51 -1.11 25.08
CA GLN A 49 -6.25 -1.47 26.29
C GLN A 49 -7.29 -2.59 26.09
N HIS A 50 -7.93 -2.62 24.91
CA HIS A 50 -9.05 -3.52 24.65
C HIS A 50 -8.66 -4.78 23.86
N ILE A 51 -7.51 -4.79 23.18
CA ILE A 51 -7.07 -5.92 22.36
C ILE A 51 -5.69 -6.41 22.81
N PHE A 52 -4.65 -5.57 22.76
CA PHE A 52 -3.28 -6.04 22.97
C PHE A 52 -3.01 -6.49 24.42
N GLU A 53 -3.36 -5.68 25.41
CA GLU A 53 -3.16 -6.01 26.82
C GLU A 53 -3.99 -7.25 27.25
N PRO A 54 -5.30 -7.36 26.93
CA PRO A 54 -6.08 -8.56 27.25
C PRO A 54 -5.59 -9.83 26.59
N LEU A 55 -4.95 -9.71 25.43
CA LEU A 55 -4.35 -10.83 24.69
C LEU A 55 -2.89 -11.08 25.04
N GLY A 56 -2.29 -10.35 25.99
CA GLY A 56 -0.89 -10.54 26.35
C GLY A 56 0.11 -10.23 25.22
N MET A 57 -0.28 -9.35 24.28
CA MET A 57 0.53 -8.98 23.11
C MET A 57 1.55 -7.87 23.46
N GLN A 58 2.51 -8.21 24.32
CA GLN A 58 3.46 -7.27 24.93
C GLN A 58 4.49 -6.67 23.96
N ARG A 59 4.60 -7.22 22.74
CA ARG A 59 5.52 -6.77 21.69
C ARG A 59 4.76 -6.19 20.50
N THR A 60 3.47 -5.91 20.66
CA THR A 60 2.65 -5.25 19.65
C THR A 60 2.52 -3.76 19.97
N THR A 61 2.74 -2.92 18.97
CA THR A 61 2.64 -1.46 19.10
C THR A 61 2.08 -0.83 17.83
N THR A 62 1.47 0.34 17.95
CA THR A 62 0.99 1.16 16.84
C THR A 62 1.92 2.33 16.50
N LYS A 63 2.96 2.58 17.32
CA LYS A 63 3.83 3.75 17.21
C LYS A 63 5.24 3.36 16.82
N LEU A 64 5.79 4.08 15.84
CA LEU A 64 7.16 3.83 15.38
C LEU A 64 8.18 4.15 16.48
N SER A 65 7.88 5.14 17.32
CA SER A 65 8.71 5.50 18.47
C SER A 65 8.86 4.37 19.50
N ASP A 66 7.82 3.56 19.70
CA ASP A 66 7.86 2.40 20.59
C ASP A 66 8.55 1.19 19.94
N LEU A 67 8.36 0.99 18.63
CA LEU A 67 9.09 -0.02 17.88
C LEU A 67 10.61 0.18 17.99
N ASN A 68 11.07 1.43 17.86
CA ASN A 68 12.49 1.79 17.98
C ASN A 68 13.09 1.54 19.38
N ARG A 69 12.26 1.31 20.41
CA ARG A 69 12.71 0.93 21.75
C ARG A 69 12.91 -0.59 21.89
N LEU A 70 12.40 -1.39 20.96
CA LEU A 70 12.58 -2.83 20.97
C LEU A 70 13.99 -3.19 20.47
N GLN A 71 14.61 -4.17 21.12
CA GLN A 71 15.94 -4.65 20.72
C GLN A 71 15.91 -5.62 19.54
N ASN A 72 14.75 -6.23 19.27
CA ASN A 72 14.59 -7.26 18.24
C ASN A 72 13.35 -6.93 17.39
N TYR A 73 13.58 -6.35 16.22
CA TYR A 73 12.57 -6.10 15.20
C TYR A 73 13.23 -6.25 13.82
N ALA A 74 12.45 -6.63 12.81
CA ALA A 74 12.96 -6.84 11.47
C ALA A 74 13.18 -5.49 10.76
N ILE A 75 14.22 -5.37 9.93
CA ILE A 75 14.40 -4.18 9.07
C ILE A 75 13.71 -4.46 7.72
N PRO A 76 12.96 -3.52 7.13
CA PRO A 76 12.30 -3.74 5.85
C PRO A 76 13.33 -3.82 4.71
N HIS A 77 13.08 -4.68 3.72
CA HIS A 77 13.92 -4.83 2.53
C HIS A 77 13.10 -4.74 1.24
N ALA A 78 13.74 -4.22 0.20
CA ALA A 78 13.17 -4.16 -1.14
C ALA A 78 14.21 -4.52 -2.20
N TRP A 79 13.74 -4.96 -3.36
CA TRP A 79 14.58 -5.10 -4.55
C TRP A 79 14.79 -3.74 -5.20
N ILE A 80 15.96 -3.15 -5.00
CA ILE A 80 16.37 -1.87 -5.57
C ILE A 80 17.52 -2.13 -6.53
N ASN A 81 17.33 -1.78 -7.81
CA ASN A 81 18.31 -1.97 -8.89
C ASN A 81 18.85 -3.41 -8.99
N GLY A 82 17.95 -4.40 -8.89
CA GLY A 82 18.28 -5.82 -9.02
C GLY A 82 19.00 -6.43 -7.81
N ARG A 83 19.08 -5.71 -6.68
CA ARG A 83 19.67 -6.20 -5.43
C ARG A 83 18.71 -5.98 -4.28
N ILE A 84 18.72 -6.90 -3.32
CA ILE A 84 18.03 -6.72 -2.05
C ILE A 84 18.79 -5.66 -1.25
N GLN A 85 18.07 -4.64 -0.80
CA GLN A 85 18.61 -3.56 0.03
C GLN A 85 17.66 -3.33 1.21
N SER A 86 18.21 -3.00 2.37
CA SER A 86 17.40 -2.50 3.47
C SER A 86 16.89 -1.10 3.14
N ILE A 87 15.66 -0.81 3.59
CA ILE A 87 15.06 0.51 3.47
C ILE A 87 14.70 1.03 4.87
N PRO A 88 14.56 2.35 5.06
CA PRO A 88 14.12 2.91 6.35
C PRO A 88 12.67 2.50 6.68
N TYR A 89 12.37 2.35 7.96
CA TYR A 89 10.99 2.35 8.41
C TYR A 89 10.35 3.72 8.18
N ARG A 90 9.23 3.75 7.47
CA ARG A 90 8.42 4.96 7.34
C ARG A 90 7.46 5.08 8.52
N ASN A 91 7.17 6.32 8.90
CA ASN A 91 6.17 6.59 9.92
C ASN A 91 4.77 6.51 9.27
N HIS A 92 3.95 5.56 9.75
CA HIS A 92 2.56 5.33 9.31
C HIS A 92 1.53 5.71 10.38
N GLU A 93 1.90 6.44 11.43
CA GLU A 93 1.01 6.82 12.55
C GLU A 93 -0.18 7.68 12.06
N ASN A 94 0.02 8.46 10.99
CA ASN A 94 -1.06 9.24 10.35
C ASN A 94 -2.13 8.35 9.68
N VAL A 95 -1.80 7.09 9.40
CA VAL A 95 -2.70 6.07 8.88
C VAL A 95 -2.87 4.91 9.89
N GLY A 96 -2.78 5.24 11.19
CA GLY A 96 -2.80 4.32 12.33
C GLY A 96 -3.71 3.11 12.16
N ALA A 97 -5.01 3.38 12.16
CA ALA A 97 -6.07 2.39 12.10
C ALA A 97 -6.08 1.49 10.85
N ALA A 98 -5.38 1.89 9.79
CA ALA A 98 -5.29 1.11 8.56
C ALA A 98 -4.01 0.25 8.48
N ALA A 99 -2.86 0.74 8.99
CA ALA A 99 -1.57 0.13 8.64
C ALA A 99 -0.45 0.22 9.69
N ALA A 100 -0.67 0.79 10.89
CA ALA A 100 0.45 1.09 11.80
C ALA A 100 0.78 0.01 12.84
N VAL A 101 0.03 -1.10 12.88
CA VAL A 101 0.29 -2.16 13.85
C VAL A 101 1.57 -2.92 13.50
N ASN A 102 2.53 -2.88 14.42
CA ASN A 102 3.78 -3.64 14.38
C ASN A 102 3.69 -4.75 15.43
N SER A 103 4.04 -5.99 15.07
CA SER A 103 3.87 -7.14 15.96
C SER A 103 4.91 -8.23 15.72
N SER A 104 4.91 -9.23 16.60
CA SER A 104 5.58 -10.51 16.40
C SER A 104 4.56 -11.59 15.98
N VAL A 105 5.04 -12.67 15.36
CA VAL A 105 4.18 -13.84 15.05
C VAL A 105 3.67 -14.52 16.32
N TRP A 106 4.40 -14.44 17.44
CA TRP A 106 3.97 -14.98 18.73
C TRP A 106 2.78 -14.20 19.30
N ASP A 107 2.86 -12.87 19.24
CA ASP A 107 1.78 -11.99 19.69
C ASP A 107 0.55 -12.13 18.79
N TRP A 108 0.76 -12.14 17.47
CA TRP A 108 -0.35 -12.28 16.51
C TRP A 108 -1.02 -13.67 16.56
N ALA A 109 -0.29 -14.71 16.96
CA ALA A 109 -0.88 -16.03 17.21
C ALA A 109 -1.89 -16.01 18.38
N GLN A 110 -1.75 -15.11 19.36
CA GLN A 110 -2.74 -14.93 20.44
C GLN A 110 -4.03 -14.31 19.87
N TYR A 111 -3.91 -13.33 18.97
CA TYR A 111 -5.03 -12.76 18.22
C TYR A 111 -5.77 -13.81 17.38
N VAL A 112 -5.04 -14.66 16.66
CA VAL A 112 -5.62 -15.77 15.89
C VAL A 112 -6.33 -16.79 16.80
N GLN A 113 -5.73 -17.14 17.94
CA GLN A 113 -6.36 -18.03 18.93
C GLN A 113 -7.67 -17.46 19.47
N MET A 114 -7.72 -16.15 19.74
CA MET A 114 -8.95 -15.49 20.18
C MET A 114 -10.09 -15.69 19.18
N PHE A 115 -9.81 -15.52 17.88
CA PHE A 115 -10.80 -15.75 16.84
C PHE A 115 -11.22 -17.22 16.69
N LEU A 116 -10.27 -18.16 16.77
CA LEU A 116 -10.56 -19.60 16.77
C LEU A 116 -11.48 -19.99 17.94
N ASN A 117 -11.31 -19.35 19.09
CA ASN A 117 -12.13 -19.53 20.28
C ASN A 117 -13.36 -18.60 20.30
N GLN A 118 -13.83 -18.15 19.13
CA GLN A 118 -15.05 -17.35 18.96
C GLN A 118 -15.05 -16.05 19.80
N GLY A 119 -13.88 -15.45 19.97
CA GLY A 119 -13.72 -14.17 20.65
C GLY A 119 -13.20 -14.25 22.08
N GLU A 120 -12.92 -15.46 22.58
CA GLU A 120 -12.38 -15.68 23.93
C GLU A 120 -10.87 -15.97 23.94
N TYR A 121 -10.16 -15.45 24.94
CA TYR A 121 -8.77 -15.80 25.21
C TYR A 121 -8.57 -16.03 26.71
N HIS A 122 -8.07 -17.20 27.11
CA HIS A 122 -7.86 -17.61 28.51
C HIS A 122 -9.05 -17.31 29.46
N GLY A 123 -10.28 -17.65 29.05
CA GLY A 123 -11.48 -17.43 29.87
C GLY A 123 -11.99 -15.99 29.89
N ARG A 124 -11.37 -15.07 29.14
CA ARG A 124 -11.83 -13.69 28.97
C ARG A 124 -12.42 -13.49 27.59
N THR A 125 -13.68 -13.08 27.52
CA THR A 125 -14.32 -12.66 26.27
C THR A 125 -13.78 -11.28 25.85
N ILE A 126 -13.09 -11.23 24.72
CA ILE A 126 -12.58 -9.99 24.10
C ILE A 126 -13.63 -9.44 23.12
N ILE A 127 -14.17 -10.32 22.28
CA ILE A 127 -15.25 -10.05 21.32
C ILE A 127 -16.32 -11.13 21.54
N SER A 128 -17.61 -10.81 21.42
CA SER A 128 -18.63 -11.86 21.59
C SER A 128 -18.67 -12.80 20.38
N PRO A 129 -19.06 -14.08 20.55
CA PRO A 129 -19.20 -15.02 19.44
C PRO A 129 -20.09 -14.51 18.29
N GLN A 130 -21.15 -13.77 18.64
CA GLN A 130 -22.04 -13.16 17.66
C GLN A 130 -21.33 -12.09 16.82
N ARG A 131 -20.44 -11.30 17.42
CA ARG A 131 -19.64 -10.30 16.70
C ARG A 131 -18.57 -10.95 15.85
N VAL A 132 -17.91 -12.02 16.31
CA VAL A 132 -16.99 -12.80 15.47
C VAL A 132 -17.70 -13.31 14.22
N LYS A 133 -18.90 -13.88 14.37
CA LYS A 133 -19.71 -14.33 13.23
C LYS A 133 -20.07 -13.18 12.28
N GLU A 134 -20.40 -12.01 12.81
CA GLU A 134 -20.69 -10.81 12.01
C GLU A 134 -19.46 -10.36 11.20
N LEU A 135 -18.28 -10.32 11.82
CA LEU A 135 -17.01 -9.96 11.15
C LEU A 135 -16.72 -10.88 9.96
N TRP A 136 -17.05 -12.17 10.08
CA TRP A 136 -16.84 -13.20 9.06
C TRP A 136 -18.04 -13.42 8.13
N THR A 137 -19.07 -12.59 8.22
CA THR A 137 -20.21 -12.66 7.29
C THR A 137 -19.89 -11.87 6.03
N PRO A 138 -20.02 -12.45 4.81
CA PRO A 138 -19.86 -11.72 3.55
C PRO A 138 -20.73 -10.46 3.49
N GLN A 139 -20.10 -9.29 3.37
CA GLN A 139 -20.79 -8.00 3.22
C GLN A 139 -20.82 -7.51 1.76
N THR A 140 -19.82 -7.92 0.97
CA THR A 140 -19.74 -7.63 -0.47
C THR A 140 -19.05 -8.77 -1.19
N ILE A 141 -19.54 -9.10 -2.38
CA ILE A 141 -18.92 -10.10 -3.26
C ILE A 141 -17.74 -9.44 -3.98
N ILE A 142 -16.65 -10.17 -4.10
CA ILE A 142 -15.50 -9.82 -4.93
C ILE A 142 -15.59 -10.70 -6.19
N PRO A 143 -15.65 -10.13 -7.40
CA PRO A 143 -15.63 -10.93 -8.62
C PRO A 143 -14.43 -11.88 -8.66
N VAL A 144 -14.69 -13.12 -9.05
CA VAL A 144 -13.63 -14.12 -9.23
C VAL A 144 -13.12 -14.02 -10.66
N GLU A 145 -11.84 -13.69 -10.81
CA GLU A 145 -11.15 -13.73 -12.09
C GLU A 145 -10.28 -14.98 -12.19
N PRO A 146 -10.24 -15.66 -13.34
CA PRO A 146 -9.38 -16.82 -13.53
C PRO A 146 -7.91 -16.40 -13.43
N LEU A 147 -7.14 -17.15 -12.65
CA LEU A 147 -5.70 -16.92 -12.53
C LEU A 147 -4.94 -17.57 -13.69
N GLN A 148 -3.69 -17.15 -13.88
CA GLN A 148 -2.80 -17.79 -14.85
C GLN A 148 -2.69 -19.30 -14.61
N PRO A 149 -2.42 -20.15 -15.63
CA PRO A 149 -2.50 -21.60 -15.50
C PRO A 149 -1.73 -22.20 -14.31
N ALA A 150 -0.55 -21.66 -14.00
CA ALA A 150 0.28 -22.10 -12.88
C ALA A 150 -0.34 -21.84 -11.49
N LEU A 151 -1.31 -20.93 -11.40
CA LEU A 151 -2.03 -20.57 -10.18
C LEU A 151 -3.52 -20.95 -10.23
N GLN A 152 -3.94 -21.75 -11.21
CA GLN A 152 -5.36 -22.09 -11.39
C GLN A 152 -5.98 -22.72 -10.12
N LYS A 153 -5.21 -23.55 -9.39
CA LYS A 153 -5.60 -24.14 -8.09
C LYS A 153 -6.00 -23.09 -7.04
N LEU A 154 -5.46 -21.87 -7.14
CA LEU A 154 -5.76 -20.76 -6.23
C LEU A 154 -7.04 -20.00 -6.61
N THR A 155 -7.68 -20.32 -7.74
CA THR A 155 -8.92 -19.63 -8.16
C THR A 155 -10.07 -20.13 -7.28
N PRO A 156 -10.64 -19.28 -6.41
CA PRO A 156 -11.72 -19.70 -5.52
C PRO A 156 -13.04 -19.87 -6.28
N MET A 157 -13.95 -20.67 -5.74
CA MET A 157 -15.36 -20.69 -6.18
C MET A 157 -16.15 -19.48 -5.65
N LEU A 158 -15.78 -18.98 -4.47
CA LEU A 158 -16.37 -17.82 -3.82
C LEU A 158 -15.27 -16.88 -3.34
N ASN A 159 -15.44 -15.59 -3.60
CA ASN A 159 -14.61 -14.56 -3.00
C ASN A 159 -15.50 -13.42 -2.51
N ALA A 160 -15.30 -13.00 -1.27
CA ALA A 160 -16.07 -11.96 -0.63
C ALA A 160 -15.24 -11.23 0.42
N TYR A 161 -15.76 -10.07 0.83
CA TYR A 161 -15.18 -9.29 1.92
C TYR A 161 -16.20 -9.16 3.05
N GLY A 162 -15.75 -9.47 4.26
CA GLY A 162 -16.45 -9.22 5.52
C GLY A 162 -16.07 -7.86 6.11
N MET A 163 -16.14 -7.72 7.42
CA MET A 163 -15.67 -6.51 8.11
C MET A 163 -14.19 -6.66 8.47
N GLY A 164 -13.29 -6.34 7.53
CA GLY A 164 -11.84 -6.49 7.73
C GLY A 164 -11.29 -7.88 7.43
N TRP A 165 -12.03 -8.71 6.70
CA TRP A 165 -11.64 -10.09 6.40
C TRP A 165 -11.94 -10.44 4.95
N PHE A 166 -10.97 -11.02 4.26
CA PHE A 166 -11.24 -11.77 3.05
C PHE A 166 -11.85 -13.11 3.42
N ILE A 167 -12.93 -13.45 2.73
CA ILE A 167 -13.70 -14.67 2.92
C ILE A 167 -13.75 -15.35 1.57
N SER A 168 -12.99 -16.42 1.42
CA SER A 168 -12.94 -17.19 0.17
C SER A 168 -12.87 -18.67 0.47
N ASP A 169 -13.01 -19.51 -0.55
CA ASP A 169 -12.59 -20.91 -0.44
C ASP A 169 -11.18 -21.12 -1.00
N TYR A 170 -10.53 -22.17 -0.52
CA TYR A 170 -9.32 -22.73 -1.10
C TYR A 170 -9.54 -24.24 -1.27
N CYS A 171 -9.64 -24.69 -2.53
CA CYS A 171 -10.00 -26.06 -2.87
C CYS A 171 -11.30 -26.53 -2.16
N GLY A 172 -12.31 -25.66 -2.07
CA GLY A 172 -13.60 -25.97 -1.43
C GLY A 172 -13.64 -25.83 0.09
N HIS A 173 -12.53 -25.46 0.74
CA HIS A 173 -12.49 -25.21 2.18
C HIS A 173 -12.58 -23.73 2.49
N LEU A 174 -13.43 -23.35 3.45
CA LEU A 174 -13.58 -21.94 3.86
C LEU A 174 -12.29 -21.41 4.49
N ILE A 175 -11.80 -20.29 3.96
CA ILE A 175 -10.64 -19.55 4.44
C ILE A 175 -11.07 -18.16 4.88
N ILE A 176 -10.68 -17.79 6.09
CA ILE A 176 -10.84 -16.44 6.63
C ILE A 176 -9.45 -15.83 6.79
N ALA A 177 -9.14 -14.80 6.01
CA ALA A 177 -7.76 -14.31 5.91
C ALA A 177 -7.68 -12.79 5.78
N HIS A 178 -6.49 -12.26 6.07
CA HIS A 178 -6.12 -10.92 5.65
C HIS A 178 -4.62 -10.86 5.37
N SER A 179 -4.26 -10.15 4.31
CA SER A 179 -2.87 -9.84 3.98
C SER A 179 -2.48 -8.48 4.57
N GLY A 180 -1.19 -8.20 4.61
CA GLY A 180 -0.69 -6.87 4.97
C GLY A 180 0.57 -6.55 4.18
N GLY A 181 0.70 -5.28 3.81
CA GLY A 181 1.84 -4.78 3.07
C GLY A 181 2.09 -3.32 3.40
N VAL A 182 3.29 -3.04 3.88
CA VAL A 182 3.88 -1.70 3.93
C VAL A 182 5.29 -1.79 3.34
N ASP A 183 5.97 -0.67 3.15
CA ASP A 183 7.29 -0.60 2.51
C ASP A 183 8.22 -1.71 3.03
N GLY A 184 8.64 -2.61 2.14
CA GLY A 184 9.55 -3.72 2.45
C GLY A 184 9.07 -4.75 3.48
N MET A 185 7.79 -4.75 3.87
CA MET A 185 7.19 -5.72 4.78
C MET A 185 5.98 -6.40 4.14
N ARG A 186 5.83 -7.70 4.35
CA ARG A 186 4.65 -8.46 3.91
C ARG A 186 4.22 -9.43 5.00
N THR A 187 2.92 -9.48 5.25
CA THR A 187 2.31 -10.32 6.27
C THR A 187 1.09 -11.04 5.72
N GLN A 188 0.79 -12.21 6.27
CA GLN A 188 -0.40 -12.97 5.96
C GLN A 188 -0.91 -13.63 7.23
N MET A 189 -2.22 -13.53 7.50
CA MET A 189 -2.90 -14.35 8.49
C MET A 189 -4.02 -15.14 7.82
N SER A 190 -4.24 -16.36 8.29
CA SER A 190 -5.34 -17.19 7.83
C SER A 190 -5.88 -18.08 8.94
N ILE A 191 -7.18 -18.29 8.90
CA ILE A 191 -7.95 -19.18 9.76
C ILE A 191 -8.72 -20.12 8.86
N VAL A 192 -8.67 -21.41 9.19
CA VAL A 192 -9.39 -22.50 8.55
C VAL A 192 -10.39 -23.03 9.57
N PRO A 193 -11.63 -22.48 9.63
CA PRO A 193 -12.54 -22.73 10.74
C PRO A 193 -12.89 -24.21 10.92
N GLU A 194 -13.07 -24.94 9.81
CA GLU A 194 -13.40 -26.38 9.85
C GLU A 194 -12.29 -27.25 10.45
N LYS A 195 -11.03 -26.78 10.46
CA LYS A 195 -9.90 -27.48 11.07
C LYS A 195 -9.60 -26.98 12.48
N MET A 196 -10.26 -25.92 12.93
CA MET A 196 -9.89 -25.19 14.16
C MET A 196 -8.40 -24.82 14.18
N MET A 197 -7.87 -24.43 13.01
CA MET A 197 -6.47 -24.07 12.82
C MET A 197 -6.36 -22.67 12.23
N GLY A 198 -5.30 -21.96 12.60
CA GLY A 198 -4.94 -20.68 12.02
C GLY A 198 -3.45 -20.45 12.16
N PHE A 199 -2.90 -19.63 11.27
CA PHE A 199 -1.47 -19.38 11.21
C PHE A 199 -1.18 -17.97 10.69
N VAL A 200 0.04 -17.53 10.96
CA VAL A 200 0.53 -16.18 10.63
C VAL A 200 1.93 -16.29 10.02
N ILE A 201 2.20 -15.53 8.97
CA ILE A 201 3.49 -15.48 8.29
C ILE A 201 3.88 -14.03 8.11
N PHE A 202 5.01 -13.62 8.68
CA PHE A 202 5.58 -12.29 8.50
C PHE A 202 6.93 -12.40 7.78
N THR A 203 7.15 -11.57 6.77
CA THR A 203 8.40 -11.45 6.02
C THR A 203 8.77 -9.98 5.86
N ASN A 204 10.06 -9.67 5.90
CA ASN A 204 10.58 -8.31 5.78
C ASN A 204 11.20 -8.03 4.40
N ILE A 205 10.56 -8.57 3.35
CA ILE A 205 10.95 -8.30 1.98
C ILE A 205 9.72 -8.19 1.08
N GLU A 206 9.80 -7.27 0.13
CA GLU A 206 8.89 -7.23 -1.01
C GLU A 206 9.62 -7.42 -2.34
N PRO A 207 8.95 -7.99 -3.37
CA PRO A 207 7.60 -8.55 -3.36
C PRO A 207 7.53 -9.91 -2.63
N GLY A 208 6.41 -10.17 -1.95
CA GLY A 208 6.21 -11.30 -1.02
C GLY A 208 6.04 -12.69 -1.65
N TYR A 209 6.78 -13.03 -2.71
CA TYR A 209 6.63 -14.33 -3.40
C TYR A 209 6.91 -15.54 -2.49
N ALA A 210 7.96 -15.47 -1.67
CA ALA A 210 8.27 -16.53 -0.71
C ALA A 210 7.18 -16.67 0.36
N LEU A 211 6.57 -15.56 0.77
CA LEU A 211 5.43 -15.57 1.69
C LEU A 211 4.22 -16.26 1.06
N SER A 212 3.90 -15.96 -0.21
CA SER A 212 2.81 -16.65 -0.91
C SER A 212 3.08 -18.15 -1.06
N ALA A 213 4.31 -18.54 -1.42
CA ALA A 213 4.67 -19.94 -1.52
C ALA A 213 4.47 -20.68 -0.19
N LEU A 214 5.00 -20.12 0.90
CA LEU A 214 4.85 -20.69 2.24
C LEU A 214 3.37 -20.74 2.67
N TYR A 215 2.61 -19.69 2.38
CA TYR A 215 1.19 -19.62 2.72
C TYR A 215 0.38 -20.77 2.13
N TYR A 216 0.51 -21.02 0.83
CA TYR A 216 -0.23 -22.09 0.16
C TYR A 216 0.32 -23.48 0.48
N SER A 217 1.64 -23.62 0.71
CA SER A 217 2.20 -24.87 1.22
C SER A 217 1.64 -25.24 2.60
N VAL A 218 1.48 -24.26 3.50
CA VAL A 218 0.89 -24.49 4.83
C VAL A 218 -0.59 -24.84 4.71
N LEU A 219 -1.34 -24.17 3.82
CA LEU A 219 -2.75 -24.52 3.56
C LEU A 219 -2.89 -25.94 3.03
N ASP A 220 -2.07 -26.34 2.05
CA ASP A 220 -2.09 -27.71 1.52
C ASP A 220 -1.87 -28.74 2.63
N GLN A 221 -0.91 -28.50 3.54
CA GLN A 221 -0.65 -29.39 4.67
C GLN A 221 -1.80 -29.43 5.68
N ILE A 222 -2.36 -28.28 6.07
CA ILE A 222 -3.49 -28.21 7.02
C ILE A 222 -4.72 -28.93 6.48
N LEU A 223 -4.95 -28.83 5.17
CA LEU A 223 -6.11 -29.42 4.50
C LEU A 223 -5.90 -30.87 4.05
N GLY A 224 -4.65 -31.37 4.10
CA GLY A 224 -4.30 -32.71 3.63
C GLY A 224 -4.43 -32.85 2.10
N LEU A 225 -4.15 -31.77 1.37
CA LEU A 225 -4.18 -31.75 -0.09
C LEU A 225 -2.88 -32.32 -0.68
N GLU A 226 -2.93 -32.70 -1.95
CA GLU A 226 -1.73 -33.07 -2.70
C GLU A 226 -0.73 -31.91 -2.73
N GLU A 227 0.53 -32.23 -2.45
CA GLU A 227 1.62 -31.25 -2.40
C GLU A 227 1.80 -30.58 -3.77
N THR A 228 1.61 -29.27 -3.79
CA THR A 228 1.93 -28.46 -4.96
C THR A 228 3.31 -27.81 -4.73
N PRO A 229 4.21 -27.81 -5.73
CA PRO A 229 5.55 -27.22 -5.60
C PRO A 229 5.49 -25.68 -5.65
N TRP A 230 4.82 -25.07 -4.67
CA TRP A 230 4.57 -23.62 -4.61
C TRP A 230 5.85 -22.81 -4.64
N SER A 231 6.92 -23.29 -3.99
CA SER A 231 8.24 -22.65 -4.03
C SER A 231 8.76 -22.48 -5.46
N ASP A 232 8.68 -23.54 -6.29
CA ASP A 232 9.15 -23.49 -7.68
C ASP A 232 8.24 -22.62 -8.55
N ILE A 233 6.92 -22.71 -8.33
CA ILE A 233 5.92 -21.90 -9.04
C ILE A 233 6.16 -20.42 -8.78
N TYR A 234 6.29 -20.02 -7.51
CA TYR A 234 6.50 -18.61 -7.15
C TYR A 234 7.91 -18.11 -7.49
N ALA A 235 8.95 -18.96 -7.46
CA ALA A 235 10.28 -18.60 -7.94
C ALA A 235 10.29 -18.33 -9.47
N LYS A 236 9.55 -19.12 -10.24
CA LYS A 236 9.36 -18.88 -11.68
C LYS A 236 8.61 -17.57 -11.92
N ILE A 237 7.50 -17.35 -11.22
CA ILE A 237 6.70 -16.10 -11.31
C ILE A 237 7.56 -14.88 -10.96
N GLN A 238 8.38 -14.97 -9.92
CA GLN A 238 9.30 -13.90 -9.54
C GLN A 238 10.27 -13.59 -10.68
N THR A 239 10.91 -14.62 -11.24
CA THR A 239 11.87 -14.47 -12.33
C THR A 239 11.23 -13.81 -13.55
N GLU A 240 10.06 -14.30 -13.96
CA GLU A 240 9.30 -13.75 -15.09
C GLU A 240 8.85 -12.31 -14.83
N SER A 241 8.40 -11.99 -13.62
CA SER A 241 8.00 -10.64 -13.25
C SER A 241 9.18 -9.66 -13.28
N PHE A 242 10.34 -10.08 -12.76
CA PHE A 242 11.56 -9.26 -12.78
C PHE A 242 12.08 -9.05 -14.20
N GLN A 243 12.06 -10.10 -15.02
CA GLN A 243 12.42 -10.00 -16.43
C GLN A 243 11.49 -9.04 -17.17
N LYS A 244 10.17 -9.18 -17.02
CA LYS A 244 9.18 -8.28 -17.62
C LYS A 244 9.41 -6.82 -17.21
N LYS A 245 9.71 -6.56 -15.93
CA LYS A 245 10.02 -5.21 -15.45
C LYS A 245 11.30 -4.66 -16.08
N ALA A 246 12.34 -5.48 -16.21
CA ALA A 246 13.57 -5.10 -16.88
C ALA A 246 13.36 -4.81 -18.37
N ASP A 247 12.57 -5.62 -19.06
CA ASP A 247 12.22 -5.45 -20.47
C ASP A 247 11.46 -4.15 -20.70
N LEU A 248 10.44 -3.85 -19.88
CA LEU A 248 9.70 -2.58 -19.95
C LEU A 248 10.61 -1.36 -19.77
N LEU A 249 11.57 -1.42 -18.83
CA LEU A 249 12.54 -0.35 -18.64
C LEU A 249 13.49 -0.20 -19.84
N ASN A 250 13.89 -1.32 -20.45
CA ASN A 250 14.71 -1.31 -21.66
C ASN A 250 13.95 -0.77 -22.86
N GLU A 251 12.70 -1.17 -23.06
CA GLU A 251 11.81 -0.65 -24.10
C GLU A 251 11.60 0.86 -23.93
N ARG A 252 11.36 1.33 -22.70
CA ARG A 252 11.28 2.77 -22.39
C ARG A 252 12.56 3.51 -22.79
N ARG A 253 13.73 2.94 -22.49
CA ARG A 253 15.03 3.53 -22.90
C ARG A 253 15.20 3.55 -24.41
N GLN A 254 14.81 2.49 -25.11
CA GLN A 254 14.90 2.40 -26.56
C GLN A 254 13.93 3.33 -27.29
N SER A 255 12.78 3.65 -26.70
CA SER A 255 11.81 4.60 -27.26
C SER A 255 12.22 6.06 -27.06
N ARG A 256 13.29 6.34 -26.29
CA ARG A 256 13.85 7.67 -26.12
C ARG A 256 14.32 8.24 -27.46
N LYS A 257 14.01 9.51 -27.69
CA LYS A 257 14.49 10.28 -28.85
C LYS A 257 15.78 10.98 -28.46
N GLU A 258 16.91 10.41 -28.88
CA GLU A 258 18.23 10.96 -28.58
C GLU A 258 18.49 12.31 -29.27
N ASN A 259 19.47 13.05 -28.76
CA ASN A 259 19.94 14.34 -29.31
C ASN A 259 18.85 15.42 -29.44
N THR A 260 17.79 15.31 -28.67
CA THR A 260 16.78 16.35 -28.52
C THR A 260 17.22 17.38 -27.47
N THR A 261 16.59 18.54 -27.49
CA THR A 261 16.75 19.60 -26.48
C THR A 261 15.37 20.00 -25.96
N THR A 262 15.37 20.67 -24.81
CA THR A 262 14.14 21.26 -24.25
C THR A 262 13.63 22.38 -25.16
N SER A 263 12.31 22.49 -25.31
CA SER A 263 11.70 23.55 -26.12
C SER A 263 11.93 24.95 -25.53
N LEU A 264 12.14 25.02 -24.21
CA LEU A 264 12.38 26.25 -23.45
C LEU A 264 13.70 26.17 -22.66
N ALA A 265 14.18 27.32 -22.18
CA ALA A 265 15.21 27.36 -21.15
C ALA A 265 14.68 26.77 -19.82
N LEU A 266 15.56 26.13 -19.03
CA LEU A 266 15.16 25.39 -17.81
C LEU A 266 14.32 26.23 -16.83
N ASN A 267 14.68 27.50 -16.65
CA ASN A 267 13.96 28.42 -15.77
C ASN A 267 12.50 28.66 -16.18
N HIS A 268 12.13 28.44 -17.44
CA HIS A 268 10.74 28.60 -17.90
C HIS A 268 9.83 27.42 -17.52
N TYR A 269 10.39 26.25 -17.20
CA TYR A 269 9.65 25.14 -16.59
C TYR A 269 9.43 25.32 -15.09
N CYS A 270 10.12 26.28 -14.46
CA CYS A 270 9.97 26.54 -13.03
C CYS A 270 8.63 27.21 -12.73
N GLY A 271 8.12 26.93 -11.55
CA GLY A 271 6.88 27.49 -11.03
C GLY A 271 6.17 26.50 -10.12
N ASP A 272 5.09 27.00 -9.55
CA ASP A 272 4.19 26.19 -8.75
C ASP A 272 3.10 25.60 -9.62
N TYR A 273 2.82 24.34 -9.35
CA TYR A 273 1.73 23.55 -9.89
C TYR A 273 0.86 23.10 -8.73
N HIS A 274 -0.38 22.76 -9.02
CA HIS A 274 -1.34 22.30 -8.03
C HIS A 274 -2.07 21.09 -8.58
N ASP A 275 -2.25 20.11 -7.71
CA ASP A 275 -3.14 18.98 -7.94
C ASP A 275 -4.12 18.88 -6.76
N PRO A 276 -5.43 18.71 -7.01
CA PRO A 276 -6.42 18.61 -5.95
C PRO A 276 -6.20 17.46 -4.98
N LYS A 277 -5.38 16.45 -5.26
CA LYS A 277 -5.17 15.30 -4.34
C LYS A 277 -3.86 15.37 -3.57
N THR A 278 -2.90 16.17 -4.02
CA THR A 278 -1.54 16.21 -3.46
C THR A 278 -1.10 17.60 -3.02
N GLY A 279 -1.86 18.64 -3.38
CA GLY A 279 -1.62 20.03 -3.01
C GLY A 279 -0.61 20.71 -3.95
N LEU A 280 0.23 21.57 -3.39
CA LEU A 280 1.23 22.31 -4.15
C LEU A 280 2.40 21.39 -4.57
N ILE A 281 2.81 21.53 -5.82
CA ILE A 281 3.95 20.85 -6.43
C ILE A 281 4.84 21.91 -7.05
N SER A 282 6.04 22.09 -6.51
CA SER A 282 6.97 23.12 -6.98
C SER A 282 8.04 22.52 -7.89
N VAL A 283 8.23 23.15 -9.05
CA VAL A 283 9.37 22.93 -9.94
C VAL A 283 10.30 24.12 -9.82
N TYR A 284 11.56 23.88 -9.45
CA TYR A 284 12.55 24.95 -9.27
C TYR A 284 13.92 24.54 -9.79
N GLN A 285 14.75 25.54 -10.09
CA GLN A 285 16.09 25.33 -10.62
C GLN A 285 17.14 25.49 -9.52
N THR A 286 18.04 24.51 -9.42
CA THR A 286 19.23 24.56 -8.56
C THR A 286 20.47 24.38 -9.42
N GLY A 287 21.18 25.47 -9.69
CA GLY A 287 22.29 25.47 -10.66
C GLY A 287 21.79 25.14 -12.06
N ASN A 288 22.33 24.09 -12.70
CA ASN A 288 21.92 23.64 -14.04
C ASN A 288 20.93 22.46 -14.01
N LYS A 289 20.25 22.24 -12.87
CA LYS A 289 19.33 21.12 -12.67
C LYS A 289 17.95 21.62 -12.31
N LEU A 290 16.92 20.92 -12.78
CA LEU A 290 15.55 21.08 -12.32
C LEU A 290 15.28 20.13 -11.15
N ARG A 291 14.46 20.60 -10.21
CA ARG A 291 14.02 19.88 -9.02
C ARG A 291 12.51 19.91 -8.93
N LEU A 292 11.95 18.82 -8.43
CA LEU A 292 10.52 18.63 -8.17
C LEU A 292 10.33 18.40 -6.66
N SER A 293 9.31 19.02 -6.08
CA SER A 293 8.94 18.84 -4.67
C SER A 293 7.44 18.87 -4.50
N PHE A 294 6.89 17.91 -3.76
CA PHE A 294 5.50 17.89 -3.34
C PHE A 294 5.42 18.42 -1.90
N GLU A 295 4.63 19.46 -1.66
CA GLU A 295 4.57 20.17 -0.37
C GLU A 295 4.24 19.24 0.80
N HIS A 296 3.38 18.26 0.58
CA HIS A 296 2.85 17.40 1.63
C HIS A 296 3.54 16.04 1.74
N SER A 297 4.59 15.78 0.95
CA SER A 297 5.32 14.51 0.95
C SER A 297 6.81 14.72 1.14
N LYS A 298 7.37 14.12 2.20
CA LYS A 298 8.82 14.17 2.45
C LYS A 298 9.62 13.32 1.46
N CYS A 299 9.05 12.24 0.93
CA CYS A 299 9.75 11.34 0.01
C CYS A 299 9.63 11.77 -1.45
N PHE A 300 8.64 12.60 -1.82
CA PHE A 300 8.46 13.05 -3.20
C PHE A 300 9.26 14.32 -3.49
N HIS A 301 10.58 14.15 -3.46
CA HIS A 301 11.57 15.11 -3.91
C HIS A 301 12.45 14.44 -4.96
N ALA A 302 12.67 15.11 -6.09
CA ALA A 302 13.41 14.52 -7.20
C ALA A 302 14.27 15.54 -7.97
N GLU A 303 15.34 15.05 -8.56
CA GLU A 303 16.02 15.70 -9.69
C GLU A 303 15.29 15.35 -10.99
N LEU A 304 15.04 16.35 -11.83
CA LEU A 304 14.49 16.16 -13.18
C LEU A 304 15.64 16.19 -14.19
N ARG A 305 15.96 15.03 -14.77
CA ARG A 305 17.01 14.89 -15.78
C ARG A 305 16.40 14.89 -17.17
N HIS A 306 16.91 15.72 -18.07
CA HIS A 306 16.38 15.79 -19.43
C HIS A 306 16.40 14.39 -20.10
N TRP A 307 15.21 13.95 -20.53
CA TRP A 307 15.00 12.67 -21.20
C TRP A 307 14.96 12.90 -22.71
N HIS A 308 13.88 13.51 -23.22
CA HIS A 308 13.81 14.00 -24.59
C HIS A 308 12.75 15.09 -24.71
N GLN A 309 12.98 16.08 -25.57
CA GLN A 309 12.03 17.19 -25.76
C GLN A 309 11.67 17.85 -24.41
N ASP A 310 10.38 17.95 -24.10
CA ASP A 310 9.87 18.54 -22.85
C ASP A 310 9.60 17.48 -21.76
N THR A 311 10.18 16.29 -21.90
CA THR A 311 10.09 15.19 -20.95
C THR A 311 11.39 15.00 -20.18
N PHE A 312 11.27 14.74 -18.89
CA PHE A 312 12.35 14.56 -17.94
C PHE A 312 12.20 13.22 -17.21
N GLU A 313 13.30 12.53 -16.97
CA GLU A 313 13.35 11.40 -16.04
C GLU A 313 13.30 11.94 -14.61
N ILE A 314 12.40 11.37 -13.82
CA ILE A 314 12.23 11.69 -12.40
C ILE A 314 13.18 10.80 -11.61
N VAL A 315 14.23 11.39 -11.08
CA VAL A 315 15.19 10.71 -10.20
C VAL A 315 14.91 11.13 -8.78
N TRP A 316 14.12 10.33 -8.08
CA TRP A 316 13.75 10.55 -6.68
C TRP A 316 14.98 10.49 -5.76
N ASP A 317 14.98 11.35 -4.73
CA ASP A 317 16.01 11.33 -3.69
C ASP A 317 15.89 10.05 -2.83
N ASP A 318 14.66 9.56 -2.66
CA ASP A 318 14.38 8.26 -2.06
C ASP A 318 14.51 7.15 -3.12
N THR A 319 15.58 6.37 -3.03
CA THR A 319 15.93 5.33 -4.01
C THR A 319 14.99 4.13 -4.02
N TYR A 320 14.09 4.03 -3.03
CA TYR A 320 13.03 3.05 -3.03
C TYR A 320 11.98 3.34 -4.11
N ILE A 321 11.77 4.62 -4.45
CA ILE A 321 10.79 5.01 -5.46
C ILE A 321 11.38 4.75 -6.84
N PRO A 322 10.70 3.95 -7.70
CA PRO A 322 11.20 3.68 -9.04
C PRO A 322 11.25 4.96 -9.88
N VAL A 323 12.19 5.03 -10.82
CA VAL A 323 12.25 6.15 -11.76
C VAL A 323 10.99 6.20 -12.63
N GLY A 324 10.53 7.42 -12.91
CA GLY A 324 9.41 7.70 -13.80
C GLY A 324 9.77 8.76 -14.84
N LEU A 325 8.78 9.14 -15.65
CA LEU A 325 8.90 10.25 -16.57
C LEU A 325 7.91 11.35 -16.20
N LEU A 326 8.34 12.59 -16.38
CA LEU A 326 7.54 13.80 -16.24
C LEU A 326 7.56 14.54 -17.57
N THR A 327 6.40 14.81 -18.16
CA THR A 327 6.28 15.61 -19.38
C THR A 327 5.57 16.92 -19.09
N PHE A 328 6.19 18.03 -19.49
CA PHE A 328 5.55 19.34 -19.45
C PHE A 328 4.70 19.54 -20.71
N MET A 329 3.44 19.91 -20.51
CA MET A 329 2.57 20.34 -21.60
C MET A 329 2.68 21.86 -21.74
N ILE A 330 3.13 22.31 -22.91
CA ILE A 330 3.30 23.73 -23.23
C ILE A 330 2.08 24.20 -24.03
N ASN A 331 1.43 25.25 -23.54
CA ASN A 331 0.25 25.83 -24.19
C ASN A 331 0.62 26.74 -25.37
N HIS A 332 -0.39 27.30 -26.03
CA HIS A 332 -0.23 28.18 -27.20
C HIS A 332 0.55 29.48 -26.93
N ASP A 333 0.67 29.90 -25.66
CA ASP A 333 1.45 31.07 -25.22
C ASP A 333 2.92 30.71 -24.92
N GLY A 334 3.33 29.45 -25.12
CA GLY A 334 4.67 28.98 -24.80
C GLY A 334 4.89 28.75 -23.30
N ILE A 335 3.82 28.62 -22.52
CA ILE A 335 3.86 28.43 -21.07
C ILE A 335 3.61 26.95 -20.72
N PRO A 336 4.49 26.31 -19.92
CA PRO A 336 4.23 24.99 -19.34
C PRO A 336 3.07 25.06 -18.33
N ASP A 337 1.85 24.70 -18.75
CA ASP A 337 0.64 24.87 -17.95
C ASP A 337 0.14 23.58 -17.30
N ARG A 338 0.67 22.42 -17.69
CA ARG A 338 0.37 21.12 -17.06
C ARG A 338 1.59 20.23 -16.98
N ILE A 339 1.53 19.29 -16.04
CA ILE A 339 2.49 18.20 -15.89
C ILE A 339 1.74 16.88 -16.06
N GLN A 340 2.28 16.00 -16.89
CA GLN A 340 1.85 14.61 -17.01
C GLN A 340 2.93 13.70 -16.45
N LEU A 341 2.54 12.74 -15.60
CA LEU A 341 3.44 11.75 -15.02
C LEU A 341 3.21 10.38 -15.67
N ASP A 342 4.31 9.74 -16.09
CA ASP A 342 4.39 8.30 -16.35
C ASP A 342 5.32 7.69 -15.30
N GLN A 343 4.79 7.63 -14.08
CA GLN A 343 5.48 7.14 -12.90
C GLN A 343 4.88 5.79 -12.50
N PRO A 344 5.68 4.71 -12.43
CA PRO A 344 5.19 3.44 -11.91
C PRO A 344 4.60 3.60 -10.50
N ASN A 345 3.44 3.00 -10.27
CA ASN A 345 2.76 3.02 -8.98
C ASN A 345 3.67 2.50 -7.86
N LEU A 346 3.55 3.14 -6.70
CA LEU A 346 4.28 2.77 -5.49
C LEU A 346 3.27 2.36 -4.42
N LEU A 347 3.06 1.05 -4.27
CA LEU A 347 1.98 0.50 -3.43
C LEU A 347 0.63 1.15 -3.77
N ASP A 348 0.05 1.87 -2.81
CA ASP A 348 -1.27 2.51 -2.91
C ASP A 348 -1.22 3.90 -3.58
N VAL A 349 -0.05 4.36 -4.04
CA VAL A 349 0.07 5.64 -4.74
C VAL A 349 -0.06 5.42 -6.24
N ASP A 350 -1.19 5.87 -6.78
CA ASP A 350 -1.45 5.94 -8.22
C ASP A 350 -1.17 7.36 -8.75
N PHE A 351 -0.09 7.51 -9.52
CA PHE A 351 0.28 8.79 -10.10
C PHE A 351 -0.52 9.14 -11.36
N THR A 352 -1.25 8.19 -11.94
CA THR A 352 -2.05 8.40 -13.16
C THR A 352 -3.32 9.19 -12.89
N GLU A 353 -3.74 9.29 -11.64
CA GLU A 353 -4.93 10.04 -11.23
C GLU A 353 -4.65 11.51 -10.88
N LEU A 354 -3.40 11.98 -11.00
CA LEU A 354 -3.03 13.34 -10.65
C LEU A 354 -3.33 14.30 -11.81
N GLU A 355 -4.02 15.40 -11.48
CA GLU A 355 -4.35 16.47 -12.42
C GLU A 355 -3.51 17.70 -12.11
N ILE A 356 -2.23 17.65 -12.50
CA ILE A 356 -1.24 18.67 -12.15
C ILE A 356 -1.30 19.84 -13.13
N VAL A 357 -1.82 20.97 -12.67
CA VAL A 357 -1.96 22.21 -13.46
C VAL A 357 -1.15 23.34 -12.86
N ARG A 358 -0.64 24.26 -13.70
CA ARG A 358 0.15 25.39 -13.21
C ARG A 358 -0.70 26.26 -12.30
N PHE A 359 -0.19 26.53 -11.11
CA PHE A 359 -0.88 27.31 -10.11
C PHE A 359 -0.64 28.80 -10.38
N HIS A 360 -1.64 29.47 -10.94
CA HIS A 360 -1.67 30.91 -10.99
C HIS A 360 -2.28 31.42 -9.69
N GLN A 361 -1.46 31.95 -8.78
CA GLN A 361 -1.97 32.79 -7.71
C GLN A 361 -2.75 33.94 -8.38
N LYS A 362 -4.09 33.87 -8.36
CA LYS A 362 -4.88 35.09 -8.60
C LYS A 362 -4.39 36.06 -7.54
N PHE A 363 -3.73 37.13 -7.97
CA PHE A 363 -3.36 38.24 -7.08
C PHE A 363 -4.63 38.74 -6.39
N GLY A 364 -4.84 38.29 -5.16
CA GLY A 364 -5.77 38.88 -4.24
C GLY A 364 -5.23 40.23 -3.80
N ARG A 365 -5.54 41.26 -4.59
CA ARG A 365 -5.70 42.62 -4.08
C ARG A 365 -7.08 43.09 -4.52
N GLN A 366 -8.02 43.03 -3.60
CA GLN A 366 -8.71 44.23 -3.15
C GLN A 366 -8.99 44.06 -1.66
N GLU A 367 -8.09 44.64 -0.87
CA GLU A 367 -8.50 45.29 0.36
C GLU A 367 -9.45 46.43 -0.04
N SER A 368 -10.69 46.35 0.42
CA SER A 368 -11.48 47.49 0.93
C SER A 368 -12.67 46.96 1.69
#